data_AF-A0A520JFF1-F1
#
_entry.id   AF-A0A520JFF1-F1
#
_cell.length_a   1.000
_cell.length_b   1.000
_cell.length_c   1.000
_cell.angle_alpha   90.00
_cell.angle_beta   90.00
_cell.angle_gamma   90.00
#
_symmetry.space_group_name_H-M   'P 1'
#
loop_
_entity.id
_entity.type
_entity.pdbx_description
1 polymer ?
#
loop_
_entity_poly.entity_id
_entity_poly.type
_entity_poly.pdbx_seq_one_letter_code
_entity_poly.pdbx_strand_id
1 'polypeptide(L)'
;TTGGLADLEAEVNKQEAAGTKAPEAYYRYAIAQANQKQLKPQTMTWLKKYITAYPTTANWRAILITYGLQPTSLVKLDKNQSIDLFRLLRASGSLADQALYEEYAQSVYDRGLPYEAQAVVREGQASGKLPATSSSAKAIAADSATAIREEGSLAAQEKKASAGANGKLSQQVGDAYLGQGNYAKAVELYRAALTKGGVDADEVNTRLGIALARSGDKAGATTAFALVKTEPRAGIAQLWSTYVAVGSTPSAPGAPS
;
A
#
# COMPACT_ATOMS: atom_id res chain seq x y z
N THR A 1 31.57 -0.59 -10.55
CA THR A 1 31.22 -0.97 -11.92
C THR A 1 29.84 -1.62 -11.95
N THR A 2 29.19 -1.70 -13.11
CA THR A 2 27.93 -2.42 -13.35
C THR A 2 28.11 -3.94 -13.34
N GLY A 3 29.34 -4.43 -13.58
CA GLY A 3 29.70 -5.86 -13.57
C GLY A 3 29.28 -6.59 -12.30
N GLY A 4 29.58 -6.05 -11.11
CA GLY A 4 29.24 -6.73 -9.85
C GLY A 4 27.74 -6.92 -9.58
N LEU A 5 26.85 -6.11 -10.18
CA LEU A 5 25.40 -6.34 -10.09
C LEU A 5 24.92 -7.39 -11.09
N ALA A 6 25.53 -7.44 -12.27
CA ALA A 6 25.21 -8.43 -13.30
C ALA A 6 25.69 -9.84 -12.88
N ASP A 7 26.88 -9.95 -12.30
CA ASP A 7 27.41 -11.22 -11.78
C ASP A 7 26.53 -11.75 -10.64
N LEU A 8 26.09 -10.86 -9.75
CA LEU A 8 25.17 -11.20 -8.68
C LEU A 8 23.78 -11.60 -9.20
N GLU A 9 23.28 -10.93 -10.22
CA GLU A 9 22.02 -11.31 -10.88
C GLU A 9 22.11 -12.70 -11.51
N ALA A 10 23.22 -13.02 -12.17
CA ALA A 10 23.45 -14.34 -12.75
C ALA A 10 23.46 -15.43 -11.66
N GLU A 11 24.11 -15.17 -10.52
CA GLU A 11 24.16 -16.11 -9.41
C GLU A 11 22.77 -16.32 -8.76
N VAL A 12 22.01 -15.24 -8.54
CA VAL A 12 20.63 -15.34 -8.03
C VAL A 12 19.75 -16.14 -8.98
N ASN A 13 19.78 -15.82 -10.29
CA ASN A 13 18.97 -16.52 -11.28
C ASN A 13 19.36 -18.01 -11.38
N LYS A 14 20.65 -18.34 -11.24
CA LYS A 14 21.13 -19.74 -11.23
C LYS A 14 20.55 -20.51 -10.04
N GLN A 15 20.56 -19.93 -8.85
CA GLN A 15 19.99 -20.57 -7.66
C GLN A 15 18.48 -20.74 -7.78
N GLU A 16 17.78 -19.72 -8.27
CA GLU A 16 16.33 -19.78 -8.52
C GLU A 16 15.97 -20.86 -9.55
N ALA A 17 16.73 -20.96 -10.65
CA ALA A 17 16.57 -22.02 -11.66
C ALA A 17 16.86 -23.42 -11.09
N ALA A 18 17.72 -23.52 -10.07
CA ALA A 18 17.98 -24.75 -9.34
C ALA A 18 16.92 -25.05 -8.25
N GLY A 19 15.86 -24.24 -8.13
CA GLY A 19 14.81 -24.41 -7.12
C GLY A 19 15.22 -24.00 -5.71
N THR A 20 16.34 -23.28 -5.58
CA THR A 20 16.89 -22.82 -4.31
C THR A 20 16.79 -21.30 -4.19
N LYS A 21 16.57 -20.79 -2.97
CA LYS A 21 16.53 -19.34 -2.72
C LYS A 21 17.94 -18.83 -2.48
N ALA A 22 18.36 -17.80 -3.22
CA ALA A 22 19.62 -17.14 -2.95
C ALA A 22 19.65 -16.51 -1.54
N PRO A 23 20.81 -16.40 -0.87
CA PRO A 23 20.88 -15.78 0.45
C PRO A 23 20.28 -14.38 0.46
N GLU A 24 19.51 -14.05 1.51
CA GLU A 24 18.87 -12.74 1.67
C GLU A 24 19.86 -11.57 1.56
N ALA A 25 21.10 -11.76 2.02
CA ALA A 25 22.18 -10.78 1.92
C ALA A 25 22.49 -10.35 0.48
N TYR A 26 22.29 -11.23 -0.51
CA TYR A 26 22.54 -10.93 -1.92
C TYR A 26 21.55 -9.89 -2.43
N TYR A 27 20.27 -10.10 -2.14
CA TYR A 27 19.22 -9.16 -2.50
C TYR A 27 19.42 -7.80 -1.82
N ARG A 28 19.72 -7.79 -0.50
CA ARG A 28 19.98 -6.55 0.26
C ARG A 28 21.20 -5.80 -0.29
N TYR A 29 22.28 -6.49 -0.61
CA TYR A 29 23.46 -5.89 -1.24
C TYR A 29 23.13 -5.27 -2.62
N ALA A 30 22.38 -5.99 -3.45
CA ALA A 30 22.00 -5.50 -4.77
C ALA A 30 21.11 -4.24 -4.69
N ILE A 31 20.13 -4.23 -3.78
CA ILE A 31 19.28 -3.06 -3.50
C ILE A 31 20.16 -1.87 -3.08
N ALA A 32 21.06 -2.05 -2.11
CA ALA A 32 21.91 -0.99 -1.61
C ALA A 32 22.83 -0.42 -2.70
N GLN A 33 23.47 -1.29 -3.50
CA GLN A 33 24.34 -0.89 -4.60
C GLN A 33 23.59 -0.15 -5.72
N ALA A 34 22.41 -0.64 -6.11
CA ALA A 34 21.58 0.01 -7.13
C ALA A 34 21.08 1.38 -6.64
N ASN A 35 20.63 1.46 -5.39
CA ASN A 35 20.12 2.70 -4.80
C ASN A 35 21.23 3.74 -4.62
N GLN A 36 22.41 3.34 -4.14
CA GLN A 36 23.58 4.22 -4.02
C GLN A 36 23.98 4.82 -5.38
N LYS A 37 23.83 4.06 -6.47
CA LYS A 37 24.10 4.51 -7.85
C LYS A 37 22.90 5.22 -8.50
N GLN A 38 21.82 5.46 -7.74
CA GLN A 38 20.57 6.08 -8.21
C GLN A 38 19.93 5.36 -9.40
N LEU A 39 20.17 4.05 -9.53
CA LEU A 39 19.62 3.20 -10.59
C LEU A 39 18.19 2.79 -10.21
N LYS A 40 17.23 3.70 -10.37
CA LYS A 40 15.86 3.52 -9.87
C LYS A 40 15.16 2.27 -10.44
N PRO A 41 15.16 2.02 -11.76
CA PRO A 41 14.55 0.83 -12.31
C PRO A 41 15.15 -0.47 -11.75
N GLN A 42 16.47 -0.52 -11.64
CA GLN A 42 17.20 -1.68 -11.11
C GLN A 42 16.91 -1.88 -9.62
N THR A 43 16.84 -0.79 -8.84
CA THR A 43 16.48 -0.85 -7.42
C THR A 43 15.08 -1.43 -7.26
N MET A 44 14.10 -0.97 -8.05
CA MET A 44 12.73 -1.50 -8.03
C MET A 44 12.68 -2.98 -8.41
N THR A 45 13.42 -3.40 -9.45
CA THR A 45 13.54 -4.82 -9.82
C THR A 45 14.07 -5.66 -8.65
N TRP A 46 15.12 -5.20 -7.97
CA TRP A 46 15.71 -5.91 -6.85
C TRP A 46 14.80 -5.94 -5.61
N LEU A 47 14.07 -4.86 -5.31
CA LEU A 47 13.07 -4.84 -4.24
C LEU A 47 11.99 -5.92 -4.48
N LYS A 48 11.50 -6.05 -5.72
CA LYS A 48 10.50 -7.06 -6.09
C LYS A 48 11.04 -8.49 -6.05
N LYS A 49 12.25 -8.73 -6.58
CA LYS A 49 12.90 -10.04 -6.48
C LYS A 49 13.06 -10.46 -5.01
N TYR A 50 13.55 -9.53 -4.19
CA TYR A 50 13.77 -9.76 -2.77
C TYR A 50 12.49 -10.18 -2.03
N ILE A 51 11.42 -9.40 -2.17
CA ILE A 51 10.18 -9.68 -1.43
C ILE A 51 9.44 -10.90 -1.98
N THR A 52 9.67 -11.25 -3.25
CA THR A 52 9.14 -12.49 -3.83
C THR A 52 9.82 -13.71 -3.20
N ALA A 53 11.13 -13.66 -3.00
CA ALA A 53 11.87 -14.73 -2.34
C ALA A 53 11.59 -14.81 -0.83
N TYR A 54 11.45 -13.65 -0.16
CA TYR A 54 11.34 -13.52 1.28
C TYR A 54 10.20 -12.58 1.73
N PRO A 55 8.92 -12.98 1.60
CA PRO A 55 7.76 -12.12 1.85
C PRO A 55 7.42 -11.95 3.34
N THR A 56 8.41 -11.71 4.19
CA THR A 56 8.17 -11.54 5.64
C THR A 56 7.60 -10.15 5.96
N THR A 57 6.89 -10.02 7.07
CA THR A 57 6.38 -8.71 7.54
C THR A 57 7.49 -7.67 7.68
N ALA A 58 8.68 -8.05 8.16
CA ALA A 58 9.83 -7.15 8.27
C ALA A 58 10.38 -6.74 6.90
N ASN A 59 10.45 -7.67 5.95
CA ASN A 59 10.98 -7.37 4.61
C ASN A 59 10.02 -6.48 3.83
N TRP A 60 8.70 -6.71 3.94
CA TRP A 60 7.69 -5.81 3.38
C TRP A 60 7.84 -4.39 3.95
N ARG A 61 8.04 -4.26 5.26
CA ARG A 61 8.29 -2.95 5.89
C ARG A 61 9.53 -2.28 5.29
N ALA A 62 10.66 -2.99 5.26
CA ALA A 62 11.93 -2.46 4.78
C ALA A 62 11.86 -1.99 3.32
N ILE A 63 11.23 -2.75 2.42
CA ILE A 63 11.14 -2.34 1.01
C ILE A 63 10.22 -1.14 0.81
N LEU A 64 9.11 -1.04 1.56
CA LEU A 64 8.14 0.05 1.37
C LEU A 64 8.68 1.37 1.90
N ILE A 65 9.43 1.32 3.02
CA ILE A 65 10.20 2.46 3.51
C ILE A 65 11.26 2.87 2.49
N THR A 66 12.03 1.92 1.95
CA THR A 66 13.05 2.21 0.92
C THR A 66 12.44 2.82 -0.33
N TYR A 67 11.27 2.34 -0.74
CA TYR A 67 10.61 2.76 -1.97
C TYR A 67 10.04 4.17 -1.89
N GLY A 68 9.32 4.54 -0.82
CA GLY A 68 8.57 5.81 -0.80
C GLY A 68 8.11 6.40 0.54
N LEU A 69 8.41 5.79 1.70
CA LEU A 69 7.89 6.27 3.01
C LEU A 69 8.93 7.02 3.87
N GLN A 70 10.03 7.49 3.29
CA GLN A 70 11.00 8.36 3.97
C GLN A 70 11.52 9.49 3.06
N PRO A 71 12.10 10.57 3.60
CA PRO A 71 12.57 11.71 2.80
C PRO A 71 13.60 11.36 1.72
N THR A 72 14.45 10.36 1.97
CA THR A 72 15.51 9.88 1.05
C THR A 72 15.09 8.62 0.28
N SER A 73 13.79 8.42 0.07
CA SER A 73 13.27 7.26 -0.66
C SER A 73 13.67 7.23 -2.13
N LEU A 74 13.56 6.04 -2.74
CA LEU A 74 13.78 5.84 -4.17
C LEU A 74 12.93 6.76 -5.04
N VAL A 75 11.68 6.96 -4.64
CA VAL A 75 10.67 7.75 -5.33
C VAL A 75 10.05 8.76 -4.37
N LYS A 76 9.90 10.01 -4.83
CA LYS A 76 9.15 11.03 -4.10
C LYS A 76 7.67 10.86 -4.40
N LEU A 77 6.88 10.63 -3.36
CA LEU A 77 5.45 10.42 -3.45
C LEU A 77 4.68 11.65 -3.00
N ASP A 78 3.52 11.87 -3.61
CA ASP A 78 2.50 12.74 -3.03
C ASP A 78 1.78 12.04 -1.87
N LYS A 79 0.94 12.79 -1.14
CA LYS A 79 0.21 12.27 0.02
C LYS A 79 -0.71 11.08 -0.32
N ASN A 80 -1.39 11.11 -1.47
CA ASN A 80 -2.29 10.03 -1.90
C ASN A 80 -1.50 8.74 -2.19
N GLN A 81 -0.35 8.88 -2.84
CA GLN A 81 0.52 7.78 -3.19
C GLN A 81 1.16 7.16 -1.95
N SER A 82 1.59 7.96 -0.98
CA SER A 82 2.09 7.44 0.31
C SER A 82 1.01 6.68 1.09
N ILE A 83 -0.24 7.15 1.09
CA ILE A 83 -1.38 6.42 1.69
C ILE A 83 -1.54 5.03 1.06
N ASP A 84 -1.40 4.91 -0.26
CA ASP A 84 -1.51 3.62 -0.95
C ASP A 84 -0.35 2.66 -0.61
N LEU A 85 0.81 3.16 -0.15
CA LEU A 85 1.87 2.34 0.46
C LEU A 85 1.59 1.99 1.93
N PHE A 86 1.03 2.91 2.72
CA PHE A 86 0.61 2.58 4.09
C PHE A 86 -0.49 1.52 4.12
N ARG A 87 -1.43 1.57 3.16
CA ARG A 87 -2.41 0.51 2.93
C ARG A 87 -1.74 -0.83 2.65
N LEU A 88 -0.59 -0.83 1.96
CA LEU A 88 0.18 -2.04 1.69
C LEU A 88 0.90 -2.53 2.95
N LEU A 89 1.52 -1.63 3.73
CA LEU A 89 2.06 -1.96 5.05
C LEU A 89 1.00 -2.62 5.94
N ARG A 90 -0.22 -2.09 5.93
CA ARG A 90 -1.34 -2.66 6.68
C ARG A 90 -1.73 -4.03 6.15
N ALA A 91 -1.88 -4.18 4.84
CA ALA A 91 -2.25 -5.44 4.20
C ALA A 91 -1.21 -6.54 4.40
N SER A 92 0.09 -6.19 4.43
CA SER A 92 1.18 -7.12 4.74
C SER A 92 1.42 -7.32 6.23
N GLY A 93 0.65 -6.68 7.13
CA GLY A 93 0.89 -6.79 8.58
C GLY A 93 2.19 -6.13 9.06
N SER A 94 2.75 -5.26 8.24
CA SER A 94 4.05 -4.58 8.41
C SER A 94 3.97 -3.26 9.18
N LEU A 95 2.79 -2.85 9.65
CA LEU A 95 2.67 -1.78 10.64
C LEU A 95 3.22 -2.29 11.99
N ALA A 96 4.45 -1.88 12.32
CA ALA A 96 5.22 -2.53 13.37
C ALA A 96 5.01 -1.94 14.76
N ASP A 97 4.73 -0.64 14.86
CA ASP A 97 4.82 0.12 16.09
C ASP A 97 3.85 1.32 16.11
N GLN A 98 3.79 1.98 17.26
CA GLN A 98 2.97 3.16 17.49
C GLN A 98 3.21 4.26 16.44
N ALA A 99 4.47 4.54 16.07
CA ALA A 99 4.80 5.63 15.17
C ALA A 99 4.20 5.40 13.78
N LEU A 100 4.32 4.18 13.24
CA LEU A 100 3.72 3.83 11.94
C LEU A 100 2.19 3.86 11.96
N TYR A 101 1.55 3.45 13.06
CA TYR A 101 0.09 3.56 13.19
C TYR A 101 -0.37 5.01 13.26
N GLU A 102 0.32 5.86 14.02
CA GLU A 102 -0.02 7.28 14.15
C GLU A 102 0.23 8.05 12.85
N GLU A 103 1.37 7.82 12.19
CA GLU A 103 1.69 8.46 10.91
C GLU A 103 0.68 8.09 9.83
N TYR A 104 0.31 6.81 9.75
CA TYR A 104 -0.70 6.37 8.80
C TYR A 104 -2.07 6.97 9.12
N ALA A 105 -2.53 6.86 10.37
CA ALA A 105 -3.84 7.39 10.79
C ALA A 105 -3.96 8.90 10.54
N GLN A 106 -2.90 9.66 10.86
CA GLN A 106 -2.85 11.10 10.58
C GLN A 106 -2.87 11.36 9.07
N SER A 107 -2.09 10.62 8.28
CA SER A 107 -2.01 10.81 6.83
C SER A 107 -3.36 10.64 6.14
N VAL A 108 -4.14 9.63 6.53
CA VAL A 108 -5.48 9.42 5.96
C VAL A 108 -6.49 10.43 6.50
N TYR A 109 -6.40 10.82 7.77
CA TYR A 109 -7.25 11.87 8.33
C TYR A 109 -7.05 13.22 7.61
N ASP A 110 -5.80 13.65 7.45
CA ASP A 110 -5.41 14.87 6.73
C ASP A 110 -5.90 14.89 5.29
N ARG A 111 -6.12 13.70 4.70
CA ARG A 111 -6.62 13.55 3.34
C ARG A 111 -8.14 13.55 3.23
N GLY A 112 -8.85 13.64 4.35
CA GLY A 112 -10.31 13.56 4.40
C GLY A 112 -10.82 12.13 4.27
N LEU A 113 -10.10 11.16 4.86
CA LEU A 113 -10.51 9.74 4.89
C LEU A 113 -10.76 9.28 6.34
N PRO A 114 -11.73 9.88 7.05
CA PRO A 114 -11.89 9.68 8.49
C PRO A 114 -12.32 8.24 8.84
N TYR A 115 -13.04 7.54 7.97
CA TYR A 115 -13.36 6.13 8.16
C TYR A 115 -12.11 5.24 8.24
N GLU A 116 -11.13 5.50 7.37
CA GLU A 116 -9.88 4.75 7.35
C GLU A 116 -9.01 5.12 8.56
N ALA A 117 -8.91 6.42 8.90
CA ALA A 117 -8.20 6.90 10.08
C ALA A 117 -8.68 6.19 11.35
N GLN A 118 -9.99 6.18 11.54
CA GLN A 118 -10.63 5.53 12.69
C GLN A 118 -10.38 4.01 12.71
N ALA A 119 -10.39 3.36 11.54
CA ALA A 119 -10.10 1.93 11.43
C ALA A 119 -8.64 1.60 11.79
N VAL A 120 -7.69 2.42 11.36
CA VAL A 120 -6.25 2.26 11.65
C VAL A 120 -5.99 2.42 13.15
N VAL A 121 -6.54 3.45 13.78
CA VAL A 121 -6.38 3.65 15.24
C VAL A 121 -6.94 2.46 16.03
N ARG A 122 -8.16 2.00 15.70
CA ARG A 122 -8.76 0.83 16.37
C ARG A 122 -7.92 -0.44 16.21
N GLU A 123 -7.40 -0.68 15.01
CA GLU A 123 -6.55 -1.85 14.74
C GLU A 123 -5.24 -1.79 15.55
N GLY A 124 -4.59 -0.63 15.60
CA GLY A 124 -3.38 -0.45 16.39
C GLY A 124 -3.63 -0.70 17.89
N GLN A 125 -4.75 -0.21 18.41
CA GLN A 125 -5.13 -0.41 19.81
C GLN A 125 -5.46 -1.87 20.11
N ALA A 126 -6.24 -2.52 19.25
CA ALA A 126 -6.62 -3.92 19.40
C ALA A 126 -5.41 -4.87 19.33
N SER A 127 -4.39 -4.53 18.54
CA SER A 127 -3.15 -5.30 18.43
C SER A 127 -2.13 -4.98 19.54
N GLY A 128 -2.40 -4.00 20.41
CA GLY A 128 -1.47 -3.55 21.45
C GLY A 128 -0.27 -2.74 20.95
N LYS A 129 -0.15 -2.51 19.63
CA LYS A 129 0.94 -1.73 19.02
C LYS A 129 0.75 -0.22 19.18
N LEU A 130 -0.49 0.23 19.36
CA LEU A 130 -0.84 1.62 19.63
C LEU A 130 -1.44 1.72 21.04
N PRO A 131 -0.72 2.30 22.03
CA PRO A 131 -1.23 2.43 23.38
C PRO A 131 -2.56 3.18 23.44
N ALA A 132 -3.52 2.65 24.19
CA ALA A 132 -4.80 3.32 24.45
C ALA A 132 -4.64 4.68 25.15
N THR A 133 -3.46 4.96 25.73
CA THR A 133 -3.09 6.23 26.36
C THR A 133 -2.54 7.28 25.40
N SER A 134 -2.22 6.93 24.14
CA SER A 134 -1.71 7.89 23.15
C SER A 134 -2.69 9.04 22.95
N SER A 135 -2.24 10.27 23.26
CA SER A 135 -3.03 11.49 23.06
C SER A 135 -3.29 11.76 21.58
N SER A 136 -2.29 11.52 20.72
CA SER A 136 -2.38 11.64 19.27
C SER A 136 -3.47 10.73 18.71
N ALA A 137 -3.42 9.43 19.04
CA ALA A 137 -4.42 8.46 18.59
C ALA A 137 -5.84 8.80 19.06
N LYS A 138 -5.99 9.28 20.31
CA LYS A 138 -7.28 9.72 20.85
C LYS A 138 -7.84 10.92 20.08
N ALA A 139 -7.00 11.91 19.77
CA ALA A 139 -7.40 13.08 19.00
C ALA A 139 -7.86 12.68 17.59
N ILE A 140 -7.05 11.90 16.86
CA ILE A 140 -7.40 11.42 15.51
C ILE A 140 -8.72 10.63 15.53
N ALA A 141 -8.93 9.77 16.51
CA ALA A 141 -10.16 8.99 16.63
C ALA A 141 -11.39 9.86 16.90
N ALA A 142 -11.28 10.86 17.78
CA ALA A 142 -12.36 11.79 18.11
C ALA A 142 -12.71 12.70 16.93
N ASP A 143 -11.69 13.24 16.26
CA ASP A 143 -11.86 14.10 15.10
C ASP A 143 -12.47 13.33 13.92
N SER A 144 -11.98 12.11 13.67
CA SER A 144 -12.56 11.21 12.67
C SER A 144 -14.03 10.89 12.96
N ALA A 145 -14.38 10.64 14.24
CA ALA A 145 -15.76 10.38 14.62
C ALA A 145 -16.68 11.59 14.42
N THR A 146 -16.16 12.80 14.58
CA THR A 146 -16.89 14.05 14.28
C THR A 146 -17.07 14.22 12.78
N ALA A 147 -15.99 14.11 11.99
CA ALA A 147 -16.06 14.21 10.53
C ALA A 147 -17.03 13.19 9.92
N ILE A 148 -17.00 11.92 10.34
CA ILE A 148 -17.94 10.89 9.90
C ILE A 148 -19.40 11.28 10.17
N ARG A 149 -19.67 11.89 11.33
CA ARG A 149 -21.02 12.34 11.71
C ARG A 149 -21.50 13.47 10.80
N GLU A 150 -20.61 14.40 10.47
CA GLU A 150 -20.88 15.56 9.61
C GLU A 150 -21.05 15.18 8.13
N GLU A 151 -20.30 14.20 7.64
CA GLU A 151 -20.41 13.65 6.28
C GLU A 151 -21.77 12.97 6.03
N GLY A 152 -22.44 12.50 7.09
CA GLY A 152 -23.70 11.77 7.01
C GLY A 152 -23.56 10.35 6.44
N SER A 153 -24.69 9.66 6.24
CA SER A 153 -24.67 8.24 5.85
C SER A 153 -24.07 8.00 4.46
N LEU A 154 -23.20 7.00 4.33
CA LEU A 154 -22.65 6.60 3.03
C LEU A 154 -23.72 6.18 2.02
N ALA A 155 -24.83 5.58 2.45
CA ALA A 155 -25.95 5.24 1.56
C ALA A 155 -26.57 6.48 0.87
N ALA A 156 -26.71 7.60 1.60
CA ALA A 156 -27.16 8.86 1.01
C ALA A 156 -26.11 9.45 0.05
N GLN A 157 -24.83 9.29 0.38
CA GLN A 157 -23.74 9.73 -0.50
C GLN A 157 -23.65 8.87 -1.77
N GLU A 158 -23.86 7.56 -1.71
CA GLU A 158 -23.97 6.67 -2.87
C GLU A 158 -25.07 7.14 -3.83
N LYS A 159 -26.26 7.47 -3.31
CA LYS A 159 -27.35 7.98 -4.13
C LYS A 159 -26.95 9.26 -4.87
N LYS A 160 -26.26 10.18 -4.18
CA LYS A 160 -25.71 11.40 -4.79
C LYS A 160 -24.63 11.08 -5.83
N ALA A 161 -23.73 10.14 -5.54
CA ALA A 161 -22.67 9.69 -6.44
C ALA A 161 -23.25 9.13 -7.75
N SER A 162 -24.32 8.33 -7.65
CA SER A 162 -25.05 7.78 -8.79
C SER A 162 -25.69 8.85 -9.67
N ALA A 163 -26.19 9.94 -9.09
CA ALA A 163 -26.73 11.08 -9.84
C ALA A 163 -25.66 12.05 -10.38
N GLY A 164 -24.41 11.95 -9.91
CA GLY A 164 -23.32 12.84 -10.31
C GLY A 164 -22.93 12.69 -11.78
N ALA A 165 -22.59 13.82 -12.42
CA ALA A 165 -22.20 13.90 -13.83
C ALA A 165 -20.80 13.34 -14.14
N ASN A 166 -19.95 13.18 -13.13
CA ASN A 166 -18.64 12.55 -13.25
C ASN A 166 -18.36 11.61 -12.08
N GLY A 167 -17.23 10.90 -12.15
CA GLY A 167 -16.84 9.87 -11.21
C GLY A 167 -16.28 10.35 -9.88
N LYS A 168 -16.04 11.66 -9.66
CA LYS A 168 -15.31 12.14 -8.47
C LYS A 168 -15.99 11.77 -7.16
N LEU A 169 -17.31 11.95 -7.08
CA LEU A 169 -18.07 11.56 -5.90
C LEU A 169 -18.15 10.04 -5.75
N SER A 170 -18.17 9.29 -6.86
CA SER A 170 -18.11 7.82 -6.81
C SER A 170 -16.76 7.36 -6.26
N GLN A 171 -15.64 7.98 -6.66
CA GLN A 171 -14.32 7.70 -6.11
C GLN A 171 -14.28 8.01 -4.60
N GLN A 172 -14.75 9.19 -4.17
CA GLN A 172 -14.75 9.59 -2.76
C GLN A 172 -15.56 8.61 -1.88
N VAL A 173 -16.75 8.23 -2.32
CA VAL A 173 -17.58 7.26 -1.58
C VAL A 173 -16.94 5.86 -1.61
N GLY A 174 -16.30 5.49 -2.72
CA GLY A 174 -15.48 4.27 -2.81
C GLY A 174 -14.32 4.26 -1.80
N ASP A 175 -13.63 5.38 -1.63
CA ASP A 175 -12.56 5.54 -0.63
C ASP A 175 -13.09 5.38 0.81
N ALA A 176 -14.26 5.94 1.10
CA ALA A 176 -14.90 5.78 2.41
C ALA A 176 -15.24 4.30 2.70
N TYR A 177 -15.81 3.58 1.73
CA TYR A 177 -16.09 2.15 1.89
C TYR A 177 -14.83 1.29 1.97
N LEU A 178 -13.78 1.65 1.22
CA LEU A 178 -12.48 1.00 1.34
C LEU A 178 -11.94 1.15 2.78
N GLY A 179 -12.01 2.36 3.34
CA GLY A 179 -11.62 2.65 4.73
C GLY A 179 -12.42 1.88 5.79
N GLN A 180 -13.72 1.66 5.54
CA GLN A 180 -14.57 0.81 6.38
C GLN A 180 -14.29 -0.70 6.24
N GLY A 181 -13.55 -1.12 5.22
CA GLY A 181 -13.39 -2.54 4.89
C GLY A 181 -14.56 -3.15 4.11
N ASN A 182 -15.50 -2.33 3.62
CA ASN A 182 -16.56 -2.79 2.72
C ASN A 182 -16.06 -2.83 1.28
N TYR A 183 -15.24 -3.84 0.98
CA TYR A 183 -14.55 -3.94 -0.30
C TYR A 183 -15.50 -4.13 -1.48
N ALA A 184 -16.63 -4.83 -1.28
CA ALA A 184 -17.63 -5.01 -2.34
C ALA A 184 -18.18 -3.66 -2.82
N LYS A 185 -18.59 -2.79 -1.89
CA LYS A 185 -19.04 -1.43 -2.22
C LYS A 185 -17.93 -0.57 -2.80
N ALA A 186 -16.72 -0.62 -2.24
CA ALA A 186 -15.59 0.11 -2.81
C ALA A 186 -15.35 -0.26 -4.30
N VAL A 187 -15.37 -1.55 -4.64
CA VAL A 187 -15.23 -2.04 -6.02
C VAL A 187 -16.34 -1.51 -6.94
N GLU A 188 -17.61 -1.57 -6.51
CA GLU A 188 -18.74 -1.02 -7.27
C GLU A 188 -18.51 0.47 -7.60
N LEU A 189 -18.16 1.25 -6.58
CA LEU A 189 -18.02 2.70 -6.68
C LEU A 189 -16.79 3.13 -7.49
N TYR A 190 -15.66 2.42 -7.39
CA TYR A 190 -14.49 2.71 -8.24
C TYR A 190 -14.75 2.37 -9.71
N ARG A 191 -15.46 1.28 -10.00
CA ARG A 191 -15.88 0.96 -11.38
C ARG A 191 -16.81 2.05 -11.92
N ALA A 192 -17.78 2.49 -11.13
CA ALA A 192 -18.65 3.61 -11.50
C ALA A 192 -17.86 4.91 -11.74
N ALA A 193 -16.84 5.18 -10.92
CA ALA A 193 -15.98 6.35 -11.10
C ALA A 193 -15.23 6.33 -12.43
N LEU A 194 -14.65 5.17 -12.79
CA LEU A 194 -13.97 4.98 -14.09
C LEU A 194 -14.92 5.14 -15.26
N THR A 195 -16.12 4.53 -15.19
CA THR A 195 -17.13 4.63 -16.26
C THR A 195 -17.60 6.06 -16.47
N LYS A 196 -17.80 6.84 -15.40
CA LYS A 196 -18.24 8.23 -15.47
C LYS A 196 -17.13 9.21 -15.85
N GLY A 197 -15.87 8.82 -15.70
CA GLY A 197 -14.71 9.67 -16.01
C GLY A 197 -14.58 10.91 -15.12
N GLY A 198 -13.72 11.85 -15.50
CA GLY A 198 -13.44 13.06 -14.70
C GLY A 198 -12.65 12.79 -13.41
N VAL A 199 -12.03 11.62 -13.32
CA VAL A 199 -11.16 11.15 -12.22
C VAL A 199 -9.77 10.81 -12.78
N ASP A 200 -8.78 10.76 -11.89
CA ASP A 200 -7.48 10.17 -12.23
C ASP A 200 -7.64 8.65 -12.32
N ALA A 201 -7.58 8.12 -13.55
CA ALA A 201 -7.77 6.70 -13.81
C ALA A 201 -6.69 5.82 -13.18
N ASP A 202 -5.44 6.30 -13.06
CA ASP A 202 -4.36 5.54 -12.43
C ASP A 202 -4.59 5.45 -10.91
N GLU A 203 -5.04 6.54 -10.26
CA GLU A 203 -5.43 6.54 -8.85
C GLU A 203 -6.60 5.59 -8.59
N VAL A 204 -7.67 5.69 -9.39
CA VAL A 204 -8.86 4.86 -9.20
C VAL A 204 -8.57 3.39 -9.48
N ASN A 205 -7.80 3.05 -10.52
CA ASN A 205 -7.40 1.66 -10.78
C ASN A 205 -6.50 1.08 -9.67
N THR A 206 -5.60 1.91 -9.10
CA THR A 206 -4.80 1.49 -7.94
C THR A 206 -5.71 1.09 -6.78
N ARG A 207 -6.67 1.95 -6.41
CA ARG A 207 -7.56 1.68 -5.27
C ARG A 207 -8.60 0.61 -5.53
N LEU A 208 -9.06 0.47 -6.77
CA LEU A 208 -9.85 -0.68 -7.22
C LEU A 208 -9.06 -1.99 -7.03
N GLY A 209 -7.80 -2.03 -7.47
CA GLY A 209 -6.93 -3.17 -7.26
C GLY A 209 -6.73 -3.49 -5.78
N ILE A 210 -6.57 -2.48 -4.93
CA ILE A 210 -6.47 -2.65 -3.47
C ILE A 210 -7.76 -3.28 -2.92
N ALA A 211 -8.94 -2.74 -3.27
CA ALA A 211 -10.22 -3.28 -2.82
C ALA A 211 -10.41 -4.75 -3.24
N LEU A 212 -10.06 -5.09 -4.49
CA LEU A 212 -10.11 -6.46 -5.02
C LEU A 212 -9.13 -7.39 -4.31
N ALA A 213 -7.89 -6.93 -4.07
CA ALA A 213 -6.89 -7.72 -3.34
C ALA A 213 -7.37 -8.02 -1.92
N ARG A 214 -8.00 -7.04 -1.27
CA ARG A 214 -8.50 -7.15 0.10
C ARG A 214 -9.80 -7.94 0.22
N SER A 215 -10.60 -8.04 -0.84
CA SER A 215 -11.76 -8.93 -0.91
C SER A 215 -11.40 -10.38 -1.27
N GLY A 216 -10.15 -10.64 -1.66
CA GLY A 216 -9.66 -11.96 -2.09
C GLY A 216 -9.77 -12.22 -3.60
N ASP A 217 -10.28 -11.27 -4.39
CA ASP A 217 -10.27 -11.35 -5.86
C ASP A 217 -8.88 -11.00 -6.42
N LYS A 218 -7.97 -11.97 -6.31
CA LYS A 218 -6.59 -11.82 -6.77
C LYS A 218 -6.50 -11.55 -8.28
N ALA A 219 -7.30 -12.24 -9.08
CA ALA A 219 -7.27 -12.09 -10.54
C ALA A 219 -7.75 -10.69 -10.95
N GLY A 220 -8.88 -10.24 -10.39
CA GLY A 220 -9.39 -8.90 -10.61
C GLY A 220 -8.40 -7.82 -10.15
N ALA A 221 -7.76 -8.03 -8.99
CA ALA A 221 -6.74 -7.11 -8.48
C ALA A 221 -5.57 -6.96 -9.46
N THR A 222 -5.01 -8.08 -9.94
CA THR A 222 -3.93 -8.08 -10.93
C THR A 222 -4.35 -7.35 -12.22
N THR A 223 -5.56 -7.58 -12.71
CA THR A 223 -6.09 -6.87 -13.89
C THR A 223 -6.17 -5.36 -13.64
N ALA A 224 -6.71 -4.92 -12.50
CA ALA A 224 -6.82 -3.50 -12.17
C ALA A 224 -5.43 -2.82 -12.03
N PHE A 225 -4.49 -3.46 -11.33
CA PHE A 225 -3.13 -2.92 -11.20
C PHE A 225 -2.40 -2.82 -12.54
N ALA A 226 -2.64 -3.75 -13.47
CA ALA A 226 -2.06 -3.71 -14.81
C ALA A 226 -2.54 -2.52 -15.65
N LEU A 227 -3.66 -1.88 -15.29
CA LEU A 227 -4.17 -0.68 -15.95
C LEU A 227 -3.45 0.60 -15.52
N VAL A 228 -2.69 0.58 -14.41
CA VAL A 228 -1.96 1.75 -13.89
C VAL A 228 -0.67 1.96 -14.69
N LYS A 229 -0.53 3.10 -15.38
CA LYS A 229 0.57 3.33 -16.33
C LYS A 229 1.60 4.36 -15.92
N THR A 230 1.20 5.36 -15.13
CA THR A 230 2.03 6.53 -14.87
C THR A 230 2.84 6.37 -13.59
N GLU A 231 4.15 6.62 -13.67
CA GLU A 231 4.99 6.73 -12.47
C GLU A 231 4.66 8.02 -11.70
N PRO A 232 4.68 7.98 -10.36
CA PRO A 232 5.18 6.90 -9.51
C PRO A 232 4.14 5.82 -9.15
N ARG A 233 2.89 5.97 -9.61
CA ARG A 233 1.77 5.10 -9.23
C ARG A 233 1.88 3.70 -9.83
N ALA A 234 2.45 3.58 -11.03
CA ALA A 234 2.76 2.30 -11.65
C ALA A 234 3.69 1.44 -10.76
N GLY A 235 4.73 2.01 -10.15
CA GLY A 235 5.57 1.28 -9.19
C GLY A 235 4.79 0.83 -7.94
N ILE A 236 3.89 1.66 -7.41
CA ILE A 236 3.00 1.28 -6.29
C ILE A 236 2.11 0.09 -6.68
N ALA A 237 1.48 0.14 -7.85
CA ALA A 237 0.65 -0.95 -8.37
C ALA A 237 1.45 -2.25 -8.59
N GLN A 238 2.73 -2.16 -8.96
CA GLN A 238 3.62 -3.32 -9.06
C GLN A 238 3.95 -3.95 -7.71
N LEU A 239 4.14 -3.15 -6.65
CA LEU A 239 4.35 -3.65 -5.29
C LEU A 239 3.10 -4.37 -4.77
N TRP A 240 1.92 -3.79 -4.99
CA TRP A 240 0.65 -4.43 -4.69
C TRP A 240 0.42 -5.72 -5.48
N SER A 241 0.73 -5.72 -6.78
CA SER A 241 0.66 -6.94 -7.60
C SER A 241 1.57 -8.04 -7.07
N THR A 242 2.75 -7.66 -6.56
CA THR A 242 3.69 -8.59 -5.92
C THR A 242 3.07 -9.15 -4.64
N TYR A 243 2.47 -8.32 -3.79
CA TYR A 243 1.75 -8.75 -2.58
C TYR A 243 0.58 -9.71 -2.89
N VAL A 244 -0.20 -9.47 -3.94
CA VAL A 244 -1.27 -10.38 -4.37
C VAL A 244 -0.71 -11.77 -4.71
N ALA A 245 0.45 -11.81 -5.36
CA ALA A 245 1.11 -13.04 -5.78
C ALA A 245 1.71 -13.82 -4.59
N VAL A 246 2.42 -13.14 -3.68
CA VAL A 246 3.27 -13.81 -2.67
C VAL A 246 2.73 -13.72 -1.24
N GLY A 247 1.75 -12.85 -0.99
CA GLY A 247 1.20 -12.58 0.34
C GLY A 247 2.22 -11.99 1.31
N SER A 248 2.01 -12.23 2.59
CA SER A 248 3.00 -11.96 3.64
C SER A 248 3.01 -13.07 4.68
N THR A 249 4.19 -13.32 5.24
CA THR A 249 4.42 -14.31 6.30
C THR A 249 4.95 -13.61 7.55
N PRO A 250 4.54 -14.02 8.77
CA PRO A 250 5.12 -13.48 10.00
C PRO A 250 6.63 -13.64 10.02
N SER A 251 7.36 -12.60 10.42
CA SER A 251 8.81 -12.70 10.66
C SER A 251 9.10 -13.71 11.77
N ALA A 252 10.20 -14.47 11.64
CA ALA A 252 10.66 -15.38 12.68
C ALA A 252 11.07 -14.61 13.95
N PRO A 253 10.81 -15.15 15.16
CA PRO A 253 11.27 -14.53 16.40
C PRO A 253 12.78 -14.29 16.38
N GLY A 254 13.22 -13.05 16.67
CA GLY A 254 14.64 -12.69 16.75
C GLY A 254 15.33 -12.34 15.43
N ALA A 255 14.62 -12.32 14.29
CA ALA A 255 15.18 -11.78 13.06
C ALA A 255 15.46 -10.26 13.21
N PRO A 256 16.62 -9.75 12.76
CA PRO A 256 16.89 -8.32 12.79
C PRO A 256 15.86 -7.55 11.97
N SER A 257 15.43 -6.40 12.51
CA SER A 257 14.42 -5.50 11.94
C SER A 257 14.86 -4.75 10.69
#